data_AF-A0A850JG95-F1
#
_entry.id   AF-A0A850JG95-F1
#
_cell.length_a   1.000
_cell.length_b   1.000
_cell.length_c   1.000
_cell.angle_alpha   90.00
_cell.angle_beta   90.00
_cell.angle_gamma   90.00
#
_symmetry.space_group_name_H-M   'P 1'
#
loop_
_entity.id
_entity.type
_entity.pdbx_description
1 polymer ?
#
loop_
_entity_poly.entity_id
_entity_poly.type
_entity_poly.pdbx_seq_one_letter_code
_entity_poly.pdbx_strand_id
1 'polypeptide(L)'
;LSVQVGPLVTTVRVVHGAERARLAAQGARVADMESAVVAARGGGLPVAAVRVVVDGPGHPLWRPGTIGRGLAVRRVLARTGPALERWSVLLVRGGESTGGQSGAAG
;
A
#
# COMPACT_ATOMS: atom_id res chain seq x y z
N LEU A 1 0.69 -15.93 -2.02
CA LEU A 1 1.12 -14.63 -1.45
C LEU A 1 0.41 -14.51 -0.12
N SER A 2 1.11 -14.34 0.99
CA SER A 2 0.47 -13.93 2.24
C SER A 2 0.19 -12.43 2.13
N VAL A 3 -1.05 -12.03 2.42
CA VAL A 3 -1.46 -10.62 2.43
C VAL A 3 -1.81 -10.28 3.86
N GLN A 4 -1.37 -9.11 4.32
CA GLN A 4 -1.75 -8.55 5.60
C GLN A 4 -2.34 -7.17 5.36
N VAL A 5 -3.48 -6.91 5.99
CA VAL A 5 -4.18 -5.63 5.94
C VAL A 5 -4.10 -5.02 7.33
N GLY A 6 -3.91 -3.71 7.38
CA GLY A 6 -3.84 -2.96 8.63
C GLY A 6 -3.24 -1.57 8.42
N PRO A 7 -3.05 -0.81 9.52
CA PRO A 7 -2.54 0.54 9.45
C PRO A 7 -1.15 0.61 8.78
N LEU A 8 -1.04 1.47 7.79
CA LEU A 8 0.21 1.86 7.15
C LEU A 8 0.58 3.25 7.66
N VAL A 9 1.75 3.38 8.27
CA VAL A 9 2.26 4.66 8.79
C VAL A 9 3.33 5.20 7.86
N THR A 10 3.22 6.46 7.46
CA THR A 10 4.25 7.15 6.70
C THR A 10 5.20 7.91 7.65
N THR A 11 6.50 7.68 7.47
CA THR A 11 7.59 8.29 8.23
C THR A 11 8.50 9.08 7.30
N VAL A 12 9.22 10.07 7.83
CA VAL A 12 10.14 10.90 7.02
C VAL A 12 11.47 10.22 6.74
N ARG A 13 11.71 9.06 7.34
CA ARG A 13 12.95 8.28 7.25
C ARG A 13 12.66 6.81 7.39
N VAL A 14 13.64 5.98 7.01
CA VAL A 14 13.58 4.54 7.22
C VAL A 14 13.63 4.22 8.73
N VAL A 15 12.73 3.35 9.18
CA VAL A 15 12.61 2.96 10.60
C VAL A 15 13.23 1.58 10.88
N HIS A 16 13.99 1.51 11.98
CA HIS A 16 14.76 0.34 12.37
C HIS A 16 14.64 0.07 13.87
N GLY A 17 14.98 -1.16 14.30
CA GLY A 17 15.12 -1.53 15.71
C GLY A 17 13.96 -1.11 16.60
N ALA A 18 14.27 -0.38 17.69
CA ALA A 18 13.31 0.06 18.69
C ALA A 18 12.21 0.98 18.12
N GLU A 19 12.52 1.80 17.11
CA GLU A 19 11.52 2.66 16.48
C GLU A 19 10.46 1.84 15.74
N ARG A 20 10.87 0.76 15.07
CA ARG A 20 9.94 -0.21 14.45
C ARG A 20 9.07 -0.89 15.49
N ALA A 21 9.66 -1.34 16.60
CA ALA A 21 8.91 -1.98 17.69
C ALA A 21 7.87 -1.03 18.30
N ARG A 22 8.23 0.24 18.48
CA ARG A 22 7.32 1.28 18.98
C ARG A 22 6.14 1.50 18.04
N LEU A 23 6.39 1.61 16.73
CA LEU A 23 5.33 1.77 15.74
C LEU A 23 4.40 0.53 15.71
N ALA A 24 4.96 -0.67 15.80
CA ALA A 24 4.18 -1.90 15.88
C ALA A 24 3.30 -1.95 17.14
N ALA A 25 3.84 -1.54 18.30
CA ALA A 25 3.08 -1.45 19.55
C ALA A 25 1.94 -0.41 19.48
N GLN A 26 2.09 0.61 18.63
CA GLN A 26 1.04 1.60 18.33
C GLN A 26 0.02 1.10 17.28
N GLY A 27 0.15 -0.15 16.81
CA GLY A 27 -0.77 -0.77 15.86
C GLY A 27 -0.36 -0.65 14.39
N ALA A 28 0.80 -0.07 14.08
CA ALA A 28 1.29 -0.02 12.70
C ALA A 28 1.62 -1.43 12.19
N ARG A 29 1.04 -1.80 11.04
CA ARG A 29 1.36 -3.07 10.36
C ARG A 29 2.61 -2.92 9.48
N VAL A 30 2.76 -1.76 8.87
CA VAL A 30 3.86 -1.43 7.96
C VAL A 30 4.17 0.06 8.07
N ALA A 31 5.45 0.39 7.91
CA ALA A 31 5.91 1.76 7.80
C ALA A 31 6.52 1.99 6.43
N ASP A 32 6.29 3.18 5.87
CA ASP A 32 6.81 3.59 4.58
C ASP A 32 7.11 5.10 4.56
N MET A 33 7.50 5.69 3.41
CA MET A 33 7.89 7.10 3.38
C MET A 33 6.98 8.03 2.59
N GLU A 34 6.01 7.51 1.83
CA GLU A 34 5.28 8.33 0.86
C GLU A 34 3.76 8.13 0.87
N SER A 35 3.21 7.00 1.35
CA SER A 35 1.80 6.67 1.05
C SER A 35 0.80 7.68 1.61
N ALA A 36 0.97 8.17 2.84
CA ALA A 36 0.06 9.17 3.41
C ALA A 36 0.15 10.51 2.66
N VAL A 37 1.34 10.88 2.19
CA VAL A 37 1.58 12.12 1.43
C VAL A 37 0.92 12.04 0.06
N VAL A 38 0.97 10.87 -0.58
CA VAL A 38 0.28 10.58 -1.84
C VAL A 38 -1.23 10.54 -1.62
N ALA A 39 -1.70 9.86 -0.57
CA ALA A 39 -3.12 9.75 -0.24
C ALA A 39 -3.75 11.13 0.04
N ALA A 40 -3.07 11.99 0.79
CA ALA A 40 -3.51 13.36 1.05
C ALA A 40 -3.63 14.21 -0.21
N ARG A 41 -2.85 13.89 -1.27
CA ARG A 41 -2.92 14.55 -2.59
C ARG A 41 -3.94 13.92 -3.52
N GLY A 42 -4.64 12.87 -3.11
CA GLY A 42 -5.63 12.15 -3.92
C GLY A 42 -6.90 12.94 -4.27
N GLY A 43 -7.08 14.16 -3.73
CA GLY A 43 -8.17 15.04 -4.15
C GLY A 43 -9.57 14.47 -3.89
N GLY A 44 -9.74 13.65 -2.84
CA GLY A 44 -11.01 12.98 -2.52
C GLY A 44 -11.27 11.70 -3.31
N LEU A 45 -10.37 11.32 -4.23
CA LEU A 45 -10.45 10.02 -4.90
C LEU A 45 -10.12 8.91 -3.89
N PRO A 46 -10.75 7.73 -4.01
CA PRO A 46 -10.34 6.56 -3.23
C PRO A 46 -8.87 6.23 -3.52
N VAL A 47 -8.10 5.93 -2.47
CA VAL A 47 -6.68 5.58 -2.57
C VAL A 47 -6.44 4.21 -1.93
N ALA A 48 -5.67 3.36 -2.61
CA ALA A 48 -5.17 2.10 -2.08
C ALA A 48 -3.64 2.09 -2.14
N ALA A 49 -3.00 1.66 -1.04
CA ALA A 49 -1.56 1.49 -0.97
C ALA A 49 -1.24 0.01 -0.76
N VAL A 50 -0.33 -0.54 -1.58
CA VAL A 50 0.18 -1.90 -1.44
C VAL A 50 1.70 -1.85 -1.34
N ARG A 51 2.24 -2.43 -0.27
CA ARG A 51 3.69 -2.51 -0.04
C ARG A 51 4.14 -3.98 -0.09
N VAL A 52 5.19 -4.23 -0.86
CA VAL A 52 5.90 -5.51 -0.84
C VAL A 52 7.07 -5.36 0.14
N VAL A 53 6.95 -5.99 1.31
CA VAL A 53 7.94 -5.93 2.39
C VAL A 53 8.92 -7.09 2.24
N VAL A 54 10.22 -6.79 2.25
CA VAL A 54 11.30 -7.78 2.01
C VAL A 54 12.21 -7.93 3.22
N ASP A 55 12.20 -6.95 4.12
CA ASP A 55 12.94 -6.95 5.37
C ASP A 55 12.08 -7.55 6.50
N GLY A 56 12.48 -8.75 6.96
CA GLY A 56 11.91 -9.38 8.15
C GLY A 56 12.73 -9.08 9.40
N PRO A 57 12.19 -9.33 10.61
CA PRO A 57 12.95 -9.21 11.85
C PRO A 57 14.19 -10.13 11.78
N GLY A 58 15.39 -9.54 11.76
CA GLY A 58 16.67 -10.26 11.73
C GLY A 58 17.51 -10.14 10.46
N HIS A 59 17.03 -9.49 9.39
CA HIS A 59 17.82 -9.28 8.16
C HIS A 59 17.80 -7.81 7.70
N PRO A 60 18.81 -7.01 8.09
CA PRO A 60 19.05 -5.71 7.48
C PRO A 60 19.23 -5.87 5.96
N LEU A 61 18.80 -4.87 5.19
CA LEU A 61 18.82 -4.79 3.72
C LEU A 61 20.23 -4.77 3.09
N TRP A 62 21.22 -5.45 3.67
CA TRP A 62 22.62 -5.38 3.27
C TRP A 62 23.23 -6.77 3.13
N ARG A 63 22.97 -7.42 1.99
CA ARG A 63 23.93 -8.34 1.35
C ARG A 63 23.82 -8.21 -0.18
N PRO A 64 24.92 -7.94 -0.92
CA PRO A 64 24.93 -7.82 -2.38
C PRO A 64 24.84 -9.18 -3.11
N GLY A 65 24.08 -10.15 -2.57
CA GLY A 65 23.73 -11.42 -3.22
C GLY A 65 22.30 -11.44 -3.77
N THR A 66 21.68 -10.28 -3.98
CA THR A 66 20.22 -10.06 -4.02
C THR A 66 19.64 -10.05 -5.44
N ILE A 67 20.10 -10.91 -6.35
CA ILE A 67 19.45 -11.04 -7.67
C ILE A 67 18.11 -11.81 -7.53
N GLY A 68 18.09 -12.90 -6.75
CA GLY A 68 16.89 -13.72 -6.55
C GLY A 68 15.76 -13.00 -5.78
N ARG A 69 16.10 -12.20 -4.77
CA ARG A 69 15.10 -11.44 -3.99
C ARG A 69 14.50 -10.28 -4.81
N GLY A 70 15.29 -9.62 -5.66
CA GLY A 70 14.77 -8.60 -6.58
C GLY A 70 13.77 -9.17 -7.60
N LEU A 71 14.06 -10.36 -8.16
CA LEU A 71 13.15 -11.06 -9.06
C LEU A 71 11.85 -11.48 -8.36
N ALA A 72 11.92 -11.93 -7.11
CA ALA A 72 10.74 -12.25 -6.31
C ALA A 72 9.85 -11.02 -6.10
N VAL A 73 10.42 -9.88 -5.70
CA VAL A 73 9.70 -8.59 -5.55
C VAL A 73 9.03 -8.19 -6.85
N ARG A 74 9.78 -8.20 -7.96
CA ARG A 74 9.23 -7.88 -9.28
C ARG A 74 8.06 -8.78 -9.65
N ARG A 75 8.15 -10.09 -9.35
CA ARG A 75 7.07 -11.05 -9.61
C ARG A 75 5.84 -10.79 -8.73
N VAL A 76 6.01 -10.38 -7.48
CA VAL A 76 4.90 -9.97 -6.61
C VAL A 76 4.24 -8.70 -7.12
N LEU A 77 5.03 -7.70 -7.50
CA LEU A 77 4.52 -6.45 -8.08
C LEU A 77 3.75 -6.71 -9.37
N ALA A 78 4.31 -7.52 -10.28
CA ALA A 78 3.66 -7.91 -11.53
C ALA A 78 2.32 -8.62 -11.32
N ARG A 79 2.17 -9.40 -10.23
CA ARG A 79 0.90 -10.05 -9.87
C ARG A 79 -0.10 -9.09 -9.23
N THR A 80 0.38 -7.99 -8.65
CA THR A 80 -0.45 -6.99 -7.97
C THR A 80 -1.07 -5.99 -8.96
N GLY A 81 -0.35 -5.66 -10.05
CA GLY A 81 -0.79 -4.71 -11.07
C GLY A 81 -2.22 -4.93 -11.57
N PRO A 82 -2.57 -6.13 -12.10
CA PRO A 82 -3.93 -6.39 -12.59
C PRO A 82 -5.03 -6.28 -11.51
N ALA A 83 -4.70 -6.49 -10.24
CA ALA A 83 -5.66 -6.31 -9.15
C ALA A 83 -5.95 -4.83 -8.88
N LEU A 84 -4.93 -3.97 -8.95
CA LEU A 84 -5.08 -2.52 -8.82
C LEU A 84 -5.85 -1.92 -10.01
N GLU A 85 -5.60 -2.41 -11.23
CA GLU A 85 -6.37 -2.02 -12.42
C GLU A 85 -7.85 -2.38 -12.31
N ARG A 86 -8.17 -3.60 -11.86
CA ARG A 86 -9.59 -3.98 -11.64
C ARG A 86 -10.24 -3.13 -10.56
N TRP A 87 -9.53 -2.84 -9.48
CA TRP A 87 -10.03 -1.99 -8.41
C TRP A 87 -10.34 -0.58 -8.91
N SER A 88 -9.46 0.04 -9.71
CA SER A 88 -9.71 1.39 -10.24
C SER A 88 -10.92 1.43 -11.18
N VAL A 89 -11.08 0.41 -12.05
CA VAL A 89 -12.24 0.31 -12.94
C VAL A 89 -13.55 0.16 -12.16
N LEU A 90 -13.58 -0.66 -11.11
CA LEU A 90 -14.77 -0.85 -10.27
C LEU A 90 -15.16 0.45 -9.54
N LEU A 91 -14.17 1.24 -9.08
CA LEU A 91 -14.43 2.52 -8.44
C LEU A 91 -15.06 3.54 -9.38
N VAL A 92 -14.57 3.65 -10.61
CA VAL A 92 -15.15 4.55 -11.62
C VAL A 92 -16.61 4.19 -11.88
N ARG A 93 -16.91 2.90 -12.08
CA ARG A 93 -18.27 2.41 -12.33
C ARG A 93 -19.21 2.62 -11.14
N GLY A 94 -18.71 2.46 -9.91
CA GLY A 94 -19.48 2.73 -8.69
C GLY A 94 -19.81 4.23 -8.51
N GLY A 95 -18.89 5.11 -8.89
CA GLY A 95 -19.10 6.56 -8.86
C GLY A 95 -20.21 7.03 -9.81
N GLU A 96 -20.24 6.49 -11.04
CA GLU A 96 -21.28 6.81 -12.02
C GLU A 96 -22.69 6.39 -11.56
N SER A 97 -22.81 5.24 -10.89
CA SER A 97 -24.09 4.74 -10.37
C SER A 97 -24.70 5.61 -9.24
N THR A 98 -23.89 6.43 -8.57
CA THR A 98 -24.34 7.31 -7.48
C THR A 98 -24.75 8.70 -8.01
N GLY A 99 -24.18 9.17 -9.13
CA GLY A 99 -24.49 10.48 -9.73
C GLY A 99 -25.73 10.52 -10.63
N GLY A 100 -26.22 9.37 -11.11
CA GLY A 100 -27.36 9.28 -12.04
C GLY A 100 -28.76 9.24 -11.40
N GLN A 101 -28.85 9.23 -10.05
CA GLN A 101 -30.11 9.08 -9.31
C GLN A 101 -30.50 10.36 -8.54
N SER A 102 -30.46 11.53 -9.20
CA SER A 102 -30.91 12.80 -8.59
C SER A 102 -31.67 13.70 -9.57
N GLY A 103 -32.45 13.11 -10.48
CA GLY A 103 -33.23 13.84 -11.50
C GLY A 103 -34.62 13.29 -11.78
N ALA A 104 -35.24 12.60 -10.83
CA ALA A 104 -36.61 12.09 -10.97
C ALA A 104 -37.36 12.12 -9.64
N ALA A 105 -37.64 13.32 -9.12
CA ALA A 105 -38.73 13.53 -8.17
C ALA A 105 -39.14 15.01 -8.19
N GLY A 106 -40.36 15.27 -8.69
CA GLY A 106 -41.22 16.39 -8.30
C GLY A 106 -40.92 17.74 -8.92
#